data_AF-A0A933MZK8-F1
#
_entry.id   AF-A0A933MZK8-F1
#
_cell.length_a   1.000
_cell.length_b   1.000
_cell.length_c   1.000
_cell.angle_alpha   90.00
_cell.angle_beta   90.00
_cell.angle_gamma   90.00
#
_symmetry.space_group_name_H-M   'P 1'
#
loop_
_entity.id
_entity.type
_entity.pdbx_description
1 polymer ?
#
loop_
_entity_poly.entity_id
_entity_poly.type
_entity_poly.pdbx_seq_one_letter_code
_entity_poly.pdbx_strand_id
1 'polypeptide(L)'
;MIELILDECLEDILIRRATVAECLAKYADYAAELGPLLDTALAISQVTNVRPSYEFKAAMRARLTRLAAPPSPRMRKRLVEFLAPRRAS
;
A
#
# COMPACT_ATOMS: atom_id res chain seq x y z
N MET A 1 -1.38 26.50 3.81
CA MET A 1 -2.08 25.76 4.88
C MET A 1 -3.02 24.71 4.31
N ILE A 2 -3.82 25.03 3.28
CA ILE A 2 -4.73 24.05 2.66
C ILE A 2 -4.02 22.82 2.07
N GLU A 3 -2.80 22.96 1.54
CA GLU A 3 -2.02 21.82 1.02
C GLU A 3 -1.76 20.74 2.10
N LEU A 4 -1.38 21.15 3.31
CA LEU A 4 -1.14 20.23 4.43
C LEU A 4 -2.44 19.54 4.87
N ILE A 5 -3.55 20.27 4.85
CA ILE A 5 -4.88 19.73 5.17
C ILE A 5 -5.30 18.70 4.12
N LEU A 6 -5.06 19.01 2.84
CA LEU A 6 -5.34 18.10 1.73
C LEU A 6 -4.53 16.81 1.86
N ASP A 7 -3.22 16.91 2.11
CA ASP A 7 -2.34 15.74 2.28
C ASP A 7 -2.80 14.86 3.45
N GLU A 8 -3.09 15.44 4.62
CA GLU A 8 -3.60 14.70 5.77
C GLU A 8 -4.92 13.98 5.45
N CYS A 9 -5.85 14.68 4.80
CA CYS A 9 -7.14 14.10 4.42
C CYS A 9 -6.99 12.96 3.41
N LEU A 10 -6.10 13.11 2.42
CA LEU A 10 -5.83 12.05 1.46
C LEU A 10 -5.20 10.83 2.11
N GLU A 11 -4.23 11.01 3.00
CA GLU A 11 -3.62 9.90 3.75
C GLU A 11 -4.68 9.12 4.53
N ASP A 12 -5.51 9.81 5.34
CA ASP A 12 -6.53 9.17 6.17
C ASP A 12 -7.63 8.49 5.32
N ILE A 13 -8.03 9.08 4.19
CA ILE A 13 -9.03 8.47 3.28
C ILE A 13 -8.46 7.23 2.59
N LEU A 14 -7.21 7.28 2.10
CA LEU A 14 -6.58 6.16 1.39
C LEU A 14 -6.36 4.94 2.30
N ILE A 15 -6.06 5.16 3.59
CA ILE A 15 -5.96 4.10 4.59
C ILE A 15 -7.31 3.73 5.25
N ARG A 16 -8.41 4.33 4.78
CA ARG A 16 -9.80 4.09 5.25
C ARG A 16 -10.02 4.45 6.72
N ARG A 17 -9.30 5.44 7.25
CA ARG A 17 -9.48 5.99 8.59
C ARG A 17 -10.54 7.11 8.62
N ALA A 18 -10.74 7.80 7.49
CA ALA A 18 -11.73 8.84 7.35
C ALA A 18 -12.46 8.76 6.00
N THR A 19 -13.60 9.42 5.93
CA THR A 19 -14.37 9.68 4.71
C THR A 19 -14.20 11.14 4.28
N VAL A 20 -14.53 11.44 3.01
CA VAL A 20 -14.53 12.82 2.49
C VAL A 20 -15.43 13.73 3.35
N ALA A 21 -16.60 13.24 3.74
CA ALA A 21 -17.54 14.00 4.57
C ALA A 21 -16.96 14.32 5.96
N GLU A 22 -16.28 13.36 6.60
CA GLU A 22 -15.62 13.59 7.90
C GLU A 22 -14.48 14.61 7.78
N CYS A 23 -13.70 14.57 6.69
CA CYS A 23 -12.66 15.56 6.43
C CYS A 23 -13.20 16.97 6.20
N LEU A 24 -14.27 17.10 5.41
CA LEU A 24 -14.92 18.40 5.18
C LEU A 24 -15.59 18.95 6.45
N ALA A 25 -16.12 18.08 7.31
CA ALA A 25 -16.66 18.48 8.61
C ALA A 25 -15.55 18.93 9.58
N LYS A 26 -14.41 18.24 9.59
CA LYS A 26 -13.23 18.60 10.41
C LYS A 26 -12.64 19.95 10.01
N TYR A 27 -12.63 20.26 8.71
CA TYR A 27 -12.05 21.48 8.13
C TYR A 27 -13.11 22.33 7.43
N ALA A 28 -14.19 22.66 8.15
CA ALA A 28 -15.36 23.36 7.61
C ALA A 28 -15.02 24.69 6.92
N ASP A 29 -14.07 25.46 7.47
CA ASP A 29 -13.63 26.74 6.92
C ASP A 29 -13.02 26.62 5.51
N TYR A 30 -12.47 25.45 5.18
CA TYR A 30 -11.84 25.16 3.89
C TYR A 30 -12.73 24.32 2.98
N ALA A 31 -13.93 23.90 3.41
CA ALA A 31 -14.72 22.89 2.73
C ALA A 31 -15.04 23.23 1.26
N ALA A 32 -15.28 24.51 0.96
CA ALA A 32 -15.58 24.99 -0.40
C ALA A 32 -14.42 24.82 -1.38
N GLU A 33 -13.17 24.95 -0.90
CA GLU A 33 -11.96 24.79 -1.71
C GLU A 33 -11.42 23.36 -1.64
N LEU A 34 -11.53 22.72 -0.47
CA LEU A 34 -11.01 21.38 -0.20
C LEU A 34 -11.82 20.27 -0.90
N GLY A 35 -13.15 20.42 -1.00
CA GLY A 35 -14.02 19.43 -1.62
C GLY A 35 -13.64 19.08 -3.06
N PRO A 36 -13.56 20.08 -3.97
CA PRO A 36 -13.15 19.84 -5.35
C PRO A 36 -11.76 19.21 -5.50
N LEU A 37 -10.82 19.55 -4.61
CA LEU A 37 -9.46 19.00 -4.61
C LEU A 37 -9.47 17.51 -4.22
N LEU A 38 -10.20 17.15 -3.16
CA LEU A 38 -10.37 15.75 -2.73
C LEU A 38 -11.03 14.91 -3.82
N ASP A 39 -12.11 15.41 -4.44
CA ASP A 39 -12.81 14.70 -5.51
C ASP A 39 -11.89 14.43 -6.70
N THR A 40 -11.12 15.44 -7.12
CA THR A 40 -10.19 15.32 -8.24
C THR A 40 -9.08 14.31 -7.93
N ALA A 41 -8.47 14.41 -6.75
CA ALA A 41 -7.39 13.50 -6.34
C ALA A 41 -7.87 12.05 -6.24
N LEU A 42 -9.05 11.83 -5.65
CA LEU A 42 -9.62 10.49 -5.51
C LEU A 42 -10.02 9.92 -6.88
N ALA A 43 -10.57 10.73 -7.79
CA ALA A 43 -10.85 10.29 -9.16
C ALA A 43 -9.58 9.82 -9.89
N ILE A 44 -8.46 10.55 -9.76
CA ILE A 44 -7.16 10.16 -10.35
C ILE A 44 -6.66 8.84 -9.74
N SER A 45 -6.75 8.69 -8.41
CA SER A 45 -6.29 7.48 -7.72
C SER A 45 -6.99 6.21 -8.21
N GLN A 46 -8.29 6.30 -8.53
CA GLN A 46 -9.09 5.17 -9.01
C GLN A 46 -8.68 4.71 -10.41
N VAL A 47 -8.12 5.61 -11.23
CA VAL A 47 -7.61 5.28 -12.57
C VAL A 47 -6.32 4.46 -12.49
N THR A 48 -5.55 4.60 -11.41
CA THR A 48 -4.22 3.97 -11.26
C THR A 48 -4.24 2.54 -10.71
N ASN A 49 -5.18 1.68 -11.12
CA ASN A 49 -5.04 0.23 -10.94
C ASN A 49 -3.98 -0.35 -11.91
N VAL A 50 -2.79 0.26 -11.93
CA VAL A 50 -1.65 -0.15 -12.75
C VAL A 50 -1.08 -1.41 -12.12
N ARG A 51 -1.60 -2.56 -12.56
CA ARG A 51 -1.06 -3.86 -12.19
C ARG A 51 0.11 -4.17 -13.11
N PRO A 52 1.31 -4.45 -12.59
CA PRO A 52 2.40 -4.89 -13.43
C PRO A 52 2.01 -6.16 -14.17
N SER A 53 2.38 -6.24 -15.45
CA SER A 53 2.10 -7.40 -16.29
C SER A 53 2.68 -8.67 -15.65
N TYR A 54 2.12 -9.82 -16.02
CA TYR A 54 2.65 -11.10 -15.56
C TYR A 54 4.15 -11.24 -15.88
N GLU A 55 4.54 -10.86 -17.10
CA GLU A 55 5.92 -10.88 -17.57
C GLU A 55 6.84 -9.99 -16.73
N PHE A 56 6.39 -8.76 -16.42
CA PHE A 56 7.15 -7.85 -15.58
C PHE A 56 7.35 -8.43 -14.18
N LYS A 57 6.30 -9.02 -13.59
CA LYS A 57 6.39 -9.68 -12.27
C LYS A 57 7.38 -10.85 -12.29
N ALA A 58 7.35 -11.68 -13.34
CA ALA A 58 8.26 -12.82 -13.48
C ALA A 58 9.72 -12.34 -13.60
N ALA A 59 9.98 -11.35 -14.45
CA ALA A 59 11.31 -10.75 -14.61
C ALA A 59 11.82 -10.12 -13.32
N MET A 60 10.96 -9.42 -12.58
CA MET A 60 11.31 -8.83 -11.29
C MET A 60 11.62 -9.86 -10.22
N ARG A 61 10.85 -10.96 -10.13
CA ARG A 61 11.19 -12.06 -9.20
C ARG A 61 12.59 -12.60 -9.49
N ALA A 62 12.89 -12.91 -10.76
CA ALA A 62 14.21 -13.41 -11.14
C ALA A 62 15.34 -12.42 -10.82
N ARG A 63 15.11 -11.11 -11.01
CA ARG A 63 16.07 -10.07 -10.64
C ARG A 63 16.28 -9.99 -9.13
N LEU A 64 15.21 -9.99 -8.34
CA LEU A 64 15.28 -9.91 -6.89
C LEU A 64 15.97 -11.13 -6.29
N THR A 65 15.69 -12.34 -6.79
CA THR A 65 16.37 -13.56 -6.34
C THR A 65 17.88 -13.51 -6.58
N ARG A 66 18.34 -12.88 -7.68
CA ARG A 66 19.78 -12.70 -7.93
C ARG A 66 20.45 -11.71 -6.97
N LEU A 67 19.70 -10.73 -6.48
CA LEU A 67 20.20 -9.72 -5.54
C LEU A 67 20.09 -10.18 -4.08
N ALA A 68 19.27 -11.19 -3.81
CA ALA A 68 19.08 -11.70 -2.46
C ALA A 68 20.35 -12.42 -1.96
N ALA A 69 20.80 -12.06 -0.77
CA ALA A 69 21.85 -12.79 -0.08
C ALA A 69 21.39 -14.23 0.20
N PRO A 70 22.31 -15.22 0.16
CA PRO A 70 21.95 -16.60 0.49
C PRO A 70 21.39 -16.66 1.92
N PRO A 71 20.35 -17.46 2.17
CA PRO A 71 19.77 -17.57 3.49
C PRO A 71 20.81 -18.12 4.48
N SER A 72 20.91 -17.49 5.64
CA SER A 72 21.86 -17.87 6.68
C SER A 72 21.65 -19.33 7.12
N PRO A 73 22.70 -20.02 7.60
CA PRO A 73 22.58 -21.41 8.05
C PRO A 73 21.50 -21.61 9.12
N ARG A 74 21.35 -20.63 10.03
CA ARG A 74 20.31 -20.64 11.08
C ARG A 74 18.90 -20.57 10.47
N MET A 75 18.70 -19.72 9.47
CA MET A 75 17.41 -19.57 8.79
C MET A 75 17.05 -20.82 7.98
N ARG A 76 18.03 -21.43 7.30
CA ARG A 76 17.83 -22.71 6.59
C ARG A 76 17.37 -23.83 7.52
N LYS A 77 18.00 -23.99 8.69
CA LYS A 77 17.63 -25.02 9.66
C LYS A 77 16.18 -24.87 10.14
N ARG A 78 15.76 -23.66 10.52
CA ARG A 78 14.37 -23.38 10.94
C ARG A 78 13.36 -23.63 9.82
N LEU A 79 13.70 -23.32 8.57
CA LEU A 79 12.82 -23.57 7.44
C LEU A 79 12.64 -25.08 7.20
N VAL A 80 13.71 -25.86 7.28
CA VAL A 80 13.64 -27.34 7.16
C VAL A 80 12.79 -27.93 8.27
N GLU A 81 12.95 -27.46 9.52
CA GLU A 81 12.12 -27.90 10.65
C GLU A 81 10.64 -27.54 10.48
N PHE A 82 10.35 -26.37 9.92
CA PHE A 82 8.97 -25.93 9.65
C PHE A 82 8.30 -26.71 8.52
N LEU A 83 9.04 -27.04 7.46
CA LEU A 83 8.55 -27.77 6.29
C LEU A 83 8.56 -29.29 6.48
N ALA A 84 9.21 -29.79 7.53
CA ALA A 84 9.21 -31.21 7.85
C ALA A 84 7.77 -31.67 8.16
N PRO A 85 7.29 -32.76 7.55
CA PRO A 85 5.96 -33.27 7.83
C PRO A 85 5.85 -33.64 9.31
N ARG A 86 4.83 -33.13 10.00
CA ARG A 86 4.50 -33.59 11.36
C ARG A 86 4.18 -35.08 11.27
N ARG A 87 4.97 -35.93 11.93
CA ARG A 87 4.60 -37.34 12.08
C ARG A 87 3.26 -37.36 12.82
N ALA A 88 2.21 -37.83 12.14
CA ALA A 88 0.98 -38.22 12.80
C ALA A 88 1.30 -39.47 13.63
N SER A 89 1.05 -39.37 14.93
CA SER A 89 0.94 -40.52 15.84
C SER A 89 -0.52 -40.66 16.22
#